data_AF-A0AAW1LTB3-F1
#
_entry.id   AF-A0AAW1LTB3-F1
#
_cell.length_a   1.000
_cell.length_b   1.000
_cell.length_c   1.000
_cell.angle_alpha   90.00
_cell.angle_beta   90.00
_cell.angle_gamma   90.00
#
_symmetry.space_group_name_H-M   'P 1'
#
loop_
_entity.id
_entity.type
_entity.pdbx_description
1 polymer ?
#
loop_
_entity_poly.entity_id
_entity_poly.type
_entity_poly.pdbx_seq_one_letter_code
_entity_poly.pdbx_strand_id
1 'polypeptide(L)'
;MKELAKRGHEITFFSPFPETEPVKNFKTIVLTGLVEEWNQMFFLSSMTSKIMEQTLAHENLHGLLRSGEKFDIVLVDRFVYDLWSKR
;
A
#
# COMPACT_ATOMS: atom_id res chain seq x y z
N MET A 1 -14.52 10.30 -0.24
CA MET A 1 -15.52 10.03 0.82
C MET A 1 -15.96 11.31 1.54
N LYS A 2 -15.07 12.04 2.24
CA LYS A 2 -15.43 13.32 2.89
C LYS A 2 -16.04 14.35 1.93
N GLU A 3 -15.52 14.44 0.71
CA GLU A 3 -16.07 15.32 -0.33
C GLU A 3 -17.50 14.94 -0.76
N LEU A 4 -17.84 13.65 -0.77
CA LEU A 4 -19.21 13.20 -1.07
C LEU A 4 -20.17 13.61 0.04
N ALA A 5 -19.74 13.50 1.31
CA ALA A 5 -20.53 13.99 2.43
C ALA A 5 -20.78 15.51 2.37
N LYS A 6 -19.75 16.29 2.00
CA LYS A 6 -19.88 17.74 1.78
C LYS A 6 -20.86 18.10 0.66
N ARG A 7 -20.98 17.26 -0.37
CA ARG A 7 -21.95 17.41 -1.47
C ARG A 7 -23.37 16.97 -1.13
N GLY A 8 -23.61 16.53 0.11
CA GLY A 8 -24.93 16.20 0.63
C GLY A 8 -25.24 14.70 0.70
N HIS A 9 -24.31 13.82 0.32
CA HIS A 9 -24.53 12.37 0.45
C HIS A 9 -24.37 11.91 1.91
N GLU A 10 -25.20 10.97 2.36
CA GLU A 10 -25.01 10.31 3.65
C GLU A 10 -23.99 9.18 3.53
N ILE A 11 -22.92 9.26 4.30
CA ILE A 11 -21.84 8.28 4.27
C ILE A 11 -21.70 7.65 5.67
N THR A 12 -21.72 6.32 5.72
CA THR A 12 -21.24 5.57 6.89
C THR A 12 -19.91 4.90 6.52
N PHE A 13 -18.86 5.23 7.25
CA PHE A 13 -17.51 4.75 7.01
C PHE A 13 -17.04 3.86 8.17
N PHE A 14 -16.53 2.68 7.86
CA PHE A 14 -15.95 1.77 8.85
C PHE A 14 -14.44 1.92 8.82
N SER A 15 -13.84 2.24 9.96
CA SER A 15 -12.40 2.57 10.03
C SER A 15 -11.85 2.19 11.41
N PRO A 16 -10.65 1.61 11.53
CA PRO A 16 -9.98 1.48 12.83
C PRO A 16 -9.46 2.82 13.35
N PHE A 17 -9.38 3.84 12.49
CA PHE A 17 -8.93 5.18 12.84
C PHE A 17 -10.13 6.09 13.10
N PRO A 18 -10.22 6.72 14.29
CA PRO A 18 -11.27 7.67 14.59
C PRO A 18 -11.12 8.95 13.76
N GLU A 19 -12.22 9.65 13.53
CA GLU A 19 -12.16 10.96 12.88
C GLU A 19 -11.63 12.02 13.83
N THR A 20 -10.70 12.83 13.33
CA THR A 20 -10.16 13.98 14.04
C THR A 20 -11.09 15.19 13.99
N GLU A 21 -11.88 15.31 12.93
CA GLU A 21 -12.80 16.43 12.70
C GLU A 21 -14.16 15.92 12.22
N PRO A 22 -15.27 16.29 12.89
CA PRO A 22 -16.59 15.86 12.49
C PRO A 22 -17.03 16.52 11.18
N VAL A 23 -17.55 15.72 10.25
CA VAL A 23 -18.10 16.19 8.97
C VAL A 23 -19.59 15.92 8.93
N LYS A 24 -20.39 16.93 8.60
CA LYS A 24 -21.84 16.77 8.42
C LYS A 24 -22.13 15.68 7.37
N ASN A 25 -23.11 14.81 7.64
CA ASN A 25 -23.50 13.66 6.81
C ASN A 25 -22.40 12.59 6.66
N PHE A 26 -21.38 12.59 7.53
CA PHE A 26 -20.36 11.56 7.58
C PHE A 26 -20.32 10.93 8.97
N LYS A 27 -20.66 9.64 9.05
CA LYS A 27 -20.63 8.87 10.29
C LYS A 27 -19.51 7.84 10.22
N THR A 28 -18.62 7.86 11.20
CA THR A 28 -17.58 6.84 11.33
C THR A 28 -17.97 5.80 12.38
N ILE A 29 -17.88 4.53 12.03
CA ILE A 29 -17.96 3.39 12.95
C ILE A 29 -16.54 2.89 13.18
N VAL A 30 -16.05 3.07 14.42
CA VAL A 30 -14.68 2.71 14.76
C VAL A 30 -14.59 1.20 14.98
N LEU A 31 -13.71 0.54 14.21
CA LEU A 31 -13.41 -0.87 14.34
C LEU A 31 -12.31 -1.07 15.38
N THR A 32 -12.70 -1.24 16.65
CA THR A 32 -11.76 -1.40 17.77
C THR A 32 -10.95 -2.68 17.64
N GLY A 33 -9.69 -2.64 18.07
CA GLY A 33 -8.81 -3.81 18.13
C GLY A 33 -8.19 -4.21 16.79
N LEU A 34 -8.24 -3.35 15.77
CA LEU A 34 -7.64 -3.59 14.45
C LEU A 34 -6.46 -2.64 14.11
N VAL A 35 -6.12 -1.71 15.01
CA VAL A 35 -5.06 -0.72 14.77
C VAL A 35 -3.68 -1.38 14.71
N GLU A 36 -3.45 -2.38 15.56
CA GLU A 36 -2.16 -3.07 15.65
C GLU A 36 -1.89 -3.92 14.40
N GLU A 37 -2.89 -4.66 13.93
CA GLU A 37 -2.84 -5.46 12.71
C GLU A 37 -2.61 -4.56 11.49
N TRP A 38 -3.24 -3.37 11.47
CA TRP A 38 -3.02 -2.39 10.41
C TRP A 38 -1.56 -1.89 10.43
N ASN A 39 -1.03 -1.56 11.60
CA ASN A 39 0.36 -1.12 11.75
C ASN A 39 1.35 -2.21 11.33
N GLN A 40 1.09 -3.47 11.72
CA GLN A 40 1.89 -4.62 11.32
C GLN A 40 1.87 -4.83 9.81
N MET A 41 0.69 -4.76 9.18
CA MET A 41 0.55 -4.89 7.73
C MET A 41 1.25 -3.74 7.00
N PHE A 42 1.15 -2.51 7.51
CA PHE A 42 1.87 -1.36 6.98
C PHE A 42 3.39 -1.51 7.12
N PHE A 43 3.87 -1.99 8.28
CA PHE A 43 5.27 -2.27 8.51
C PHE A 43 5.80 -3.34 7.54
N LEU A 44 5.11 -4.47 7.41
CA LEU A 44 5.45 -5.52 6.45
C LEU A 44 5.48 -4.99 5.00
N SER A 45 4.51 -4.15 4.63
CA SER A 45 4.50 -3.48 3.32
C SER A 45 5.72 -2.58 3.14
N SER A 46 6.08 -1.77 4.14
CA SER A 46 7.25 -0.88 4.02
C SER A 46 8.57 -1.65 3.93
N MET A 47 8.71 -2.75 4.68
CA MET A 47 9.89 -3.61 4.65
C MET A 47 10.05 -4.27 3.28
N THR A 48 8.94 -4.77 2.71
CA THR A 48 8.95 -5.43 1.40
C THR A 48 9.28 -4.46 0.27
N SER A 49 8.79 -3.22 0.30
CA SER A 49 9.19 -2.18 -0.67
C SER A 49 10.69 -1.88 -0.59
N LYS A 50 11.28 -1.81 0.61
CA LYS A 50 12.71 -1.59 0.77
C LYS A 50 13.55 -2.74 0.21
N ILE A 51 13.13 -3.98 0.45
CA ILE A 51 13.78 -5.17 -0.12
C ILE A 51 13.72 -5.10 -1.65
N MET A 52 12.57 -4.69 -2.22
CA MET A 52 12.43 -4.51 -3.66
C MET A 52 13.42 -3.52 -4.24
N GLU A 53 13.52 -2.34 -3.63
CA GLU A 53 14.46 -1.30 -4.03
C GLU A 53 15.91 -1.83 -4.02
N GLN A 54 16.28 -2.57 -2.97
CA GLN A 54 17.60 -3.18 -2.85
C GLN A 54 17.85 -4.28 -3.90
N THR A 55 16.85 -5.12 -4.17
CA THR A 55 16.94 -6.15 -5.21
C THR A 55 17.11 -5.51 -6.59
N LEU A 56 16.32 -4.48 -6.91
CA LEU A 56 16.41 -3.78 -8.18
C LEU A 56 17.72 -3.01 -8.35
N ALA A 57 18.27 -2.47 -7.25
CA ALA A 57 19.54 -1.75 -7.25
C ALA A 57 20.78 -2.65 -7.23
N HIS A 58 20.61 -3.97 -7.07
CA HIS A 58 21.72 -4.89 -6.86
C HIS A 58 22.64 -4.98 -8.09
N GLU A 59 23.95 -4.97 -7.86
CA GLU A 59 24.96 -4.94 -8.94
C GLU A 59 24.86 -6.12 -9.90
N ASN A 60 24.59 -7.33 -9.38
CA ASN A 60 24.40 -8.52 -10.22
C ASN A 60 23.21 -8.38 -11.17
N LEU A 61 22.10 -7.75 -10.73
CA LEU A 61 20.94 -7.54 -11.58
C LEU A 61 21.26 -6.49 -12.64
N HIS A 62 21.90 -5.38 -12.27
CA HIS A 62 22.37 -4.38 -13.23
C HIS A 62 23.39 -4.96 -14.21
N GLY A 63 24.27 -5.86 -13.75
CA GLY A 63 25.24 -6.58 -14.58
C GLY A 63 24.56 -7.46 -15.61
N LEU A 64 23.55 -8.24 -15.18
CA LEU A 64 22.71 -9.05 -16.07
C LEU A 64 21.98 -8.19 -17.11
N LEU A 65 21.38 -7.09 -16.69
CA LEU A 65 20.67 -6.17 -17.61
C LEU A 65 21.60 -5.51 -18.63
N ARG A 66 22.88 -5.36 -18.30
CA ARG A 66 23.92 -4.79 -19.18
C ARG A 66 24.70 -5.83 -19.97
N SER A 67 24.54 -7.13 -19.68
CA SER A 67 25.35 -8.19 -20.29
C SER A 67 25.04 -8.41 -21.77
N GLY A 68 23.85 -7.99 -22.23
CA GLY A 68 23.36 -8.27 -23.58
C GLY A 68 22.99 -9.73 -23.80
N GLU A 69 22.94 -10.52 -22.72
CA GLU A 69 22.52 -11.91 -22.73
C GLU A 69 21.05 -12.03 -23.17
N LYS A 70 20.75 -13.05 -23.97
CA LYS A 70 19.41 -13.31 -24.49
C LYS A 70 18.81 -14.49 -23.76
N PHE A 71 17.56 -14.33 -23.32
CA PHE A 71 16.81 -15.36 -22.63
C PHE A 71 15.54 -15.66 -23.41
N ASP A 72 15.20 -16.94 -23.54
CA ASP A 72 13.90 -17.34 -24.09
C ASP A 72 12.78 -17.15 -23.06
N ILE A 73 13.07 -17.45 -21.79
CA ILE A 73 12.17 -17.27 -20.64
C ILE A 73 12.98 -16.82 -19.43
N VAL A 74 12.50 -15.79 -18.72
CA VAL A 74 13.01 -15.36 -17.42
C VAL A 74 11.94 -15.61 -16.37
N LEU A 75 12.25 -16.45 -15.38
CA LEU A 75 11.39 -16.68 -14.22
C LEU A 75 11.87 -15.80 -13.07
N VAL A 76 11.02 -14.88 -12.65
CA VAL A 76 11.21 -14.07 -11.45
C VAL A 76 10.17 -14.45 -10.42
N ASP A 77 10.59 -14.65 -9.17
CA ASP A 77 9.64 -14.82 -8.08
C ASP A 77 8.89 -13.51 -7.85
N ARG A 78 7.67 -13.60 -7.33
CA ARG A 78 6.69 -12.51 -7.25
C ARG A 78 7.34 -11.27 -6.66
N PHE A 79 7.51 -10.24 -7.51
CA PHE A 79 7.67 -8.88 -7.02
C PHE A 79 6.48 -8.59 -6.12
N VAL A 80 6.74 -8.12 -4.90
CA VAL A 80 5.71 -7.74 -3.95
C VAL A 80 4.76 -6.82 -4.68
N TYR A 81 3.49 -7.21 -4.79
CA TYR A 81 2.48 -6.38 -5.41
C TYR A 81 2.43 -5.10 -4.59
N ASP A 82 2.98 -4.02 -5.12
CA ASP A 82 2.69 -2.68 -4.66
C ASP A 82 1.24 -2.39 -5.08
N LEU A 83 0.28 -2.97 -4.33
CA LEU A 83 -1.14 -2.71 -4.50
C LEU A 83 -1.41 -1.31 -3.96
N TRP A 84 -1.27 -0.33 -4.86
CA TRP A 84 -2.02 0.91 -4.88
C TRP A 84 -2.25 1.57 -3.51
N SER A 85 -1.27 2.34 -3.04
CA SER A 85 -1.62 3.58 -2.33
C SER A 85 -0.52 4.64 -2.45
N LYS A 86 -0.28 5.12 -3.67
CA LYS A 86 0.09 6.54 -3.79
C LYS A 86 -1.16 7.35 -3.44
N ARG A 87 -1.25 7.83 -2.20
CA ARG A 87 -2.08 8.98 -1.83
C ARG A 87 -1.21 10.21 -1.77
#